data_AF-A0A2V7NRW9-F1
#
_entry.id   AF-A0A2V7NRW9-F1
#
_cell.length_a   1.000
_cell.length_b   1.000
_cell.length_c   1.000
_cell.angle_alpha   90.00
_cell.angle_beta   90.00
_cell.angle_gamma   90.00
#
_symmetry.space_group_name_H-M   'P 1'
#
loop_
_entity.id
_entity.type
_entity.pdbx_description
1 polymer ?
#
loop_
_entity_poly.entity_id
_entity_poly.type
_entity_poly.pdbx_seq_one_letter_code
_entity_poly.pdbx_strand_id
1 'polypeptide(L)'
;MIHRVTDLIPVVLLALACFVGGYVLLSRLLRGLSSQQPRLRKEPIPPAWYDIVDRRVPLAHDLTIDERERLLRLAQVFVAEKHFEGCAGIIVAEEMKVTIAAVACLLLLHLEGPCYPTLRTVLIYPSPTFT
;
A
#
# COMPACT_ATOMS: atom_id res chain seq x y z
N MET A 1 34.28 -41.95 12.94
CA MET A 1 33.44 -40.83 13.42
C MET A 1 33.12 -39.78 12.34
N ILE A 2 33.98 -39.59 11.33
CA ILE A 2 33.85 -38.58 10.26
C ILE A 2 32.72 -38.91 9.25
N HIS A 3 32.51 -40.20 8.93
CA HIS A 3 31.46 -40.64 8.00
C HIS A 3 30.03 -40.27 8.43
N ARG A 4 29.74 -40.27 9.74
CA ARG A 4 28.42 -39.89 10.28
C ARG A 4 28.08 -38.41 10.08
N VAL A 5 29.11 -37.55 9.99
CA VAL A 5 28.94 -36.10 9.80
C VAL A 5 28.73 -35.78 8.32
N THR A 6 29.44 -36.46 7.42
CA THR A 6 29.23 -36.34 5.97
C THR A 6 27.86 -36.83 5.51
N ASP A 7 27.29 -37.83 6.19
CA ASP A 7 25.92 -38.30 5.91
C ASP A 7 24.84 -37.36 6.49
N LEU A 8 25.16 -36.58 7.53
CA LEU A 8 24.21 -35.67 8.20
C LEU A 8 24.04 -34.35 7.44
N ILE A 9 25.10 -33.83 6.83
CA ILE A 9 25.08 -32.57 6.05
C ILE A 9 24.03 -32.57 4.91
N PRO A 10 23.94 -33.60 4.04
CA PRO A 10 22.96 -33.59 2.95
C PRO A 10 21.52 -33.70 3.47
N VAL A 11 21.29 -34.44 4.56
CA VAL A 11 19.97 -34.57 5.19
C VAL A 11 19.52 -33.23 5.78
N VAL A 12 20.42 -32.51 6.45
CA VAL A 12 20.14 -31.19 7.01
C VAL A 12 19.86 -30.17 5.89
N LEU A 13 20.66 -30.16 4.81
CA LEU A 13 20.45 -29.27 3.67
C LEU A 13 19.10 -29.51 2.99
N LEU A 14 18.72 -30.78 2.80
CA LEU A 14 17.46 -31.14 2.18
C LEU A 14 16.26 -30.77 3.07
N ALA A 15 16.36 -30.99 4.39
CA ALA A 15 15.34 -30.58 5.34
C ALA A 15 15.17 -29.04 5.35
N LEU A 16 16.27 -28.29 5.32
CA LEU A 16 16.25 -26.82 5.31
C LEU A 16 15.66 -26.28 3.99
N ALA A 17 16.01 -26.89 2.86
CA ALA A 17 15.43 -26.57 1.56
C ALA A 17 13.93 -26.87 1.49
N CYS A 18 13.47 -28.00 2.05
CA CYS A 18 12.04 -28.32 2.16
C CYS A 18 11.31 -27.34 3.10
N PHE A 19 11.93 -26.93 4.21
CA PHE A 19 11.34 -25.98 5.14
C PHE A 19 11.21 -24.58 4.52
N VAL A 20 12.27 -24.11 3.84
CA VAL A 20 12.26 -22.84 3.10
C VAL A 20 11.28 -22.91 1.94
N GLY A 21 11.29 -23.98 1.15
CA GLY A 21 10.36 -24.19 0.05
C GLY A 21 8.90 -24.23 0.51
N GLY A 22 8.62 -24.97 1.59
CA GLY A 22 7.31 -25.05 2.23
C GLY A 22 6.86 -23.70 2.79
N TYR A 23 7.74 -22.96 3.47
CA TYR A 23 7.45 -21.61 3.98
C TYR A 23 7.18 -20.62 2.84
N VAL A 24 7.99 -20.64 1.77
CA VAL A 24 7.79 -19.79 0.59
C VAL A 24 6.48 -20.16 -0.11
N LEU A 25 6.20 -21.44 -0.33
CA LEU A 25 4.95 -21.91 -0.96
C LEU A 25 3.72 -21.55 -0.12
N LEU A 26 3.78 -21.78 1.20
CA LEU A 26 2.73 -21.41 2.15
C LEU A 26 2.50 -19.89 2.15
N SER A 27 3.58 -19.10 2.18
CA SER A 27 3.47 -17.63 2.13
C SER A 27 2.89 -17.13 0.80
N ARG A 28 3.12 -17.83 -0.32
CA ARG A 28 2.54 -17.50 -1.63
C ARG A 28 1.06 -17.85 -1.68
N LEU A 29 0.68 -19.01 -1.13
CA LEU A 29 -0.71 -19.46 -1.07
C LEU A 29 -1.55 -18.58 -0.14
N LEU A 30 -1.02 -18.20 1.04
CA LEU A 30 -1.70 -17.29 1.96
C LEU A 30 -1.86 -15.87 1.39
N ARG A 31 -0.89 -15.39 0.59
CA ARG A 31 -1.01 -14.11 -0.12
C ARG A 31 -2.09 -14.12 -1.21
N GLY A 32 -2.25 -15.24 -1.92
CA GLY A 32 -3.28 -15.40 -2.96
C GLY A 32 -4.71 -15.43 -2.41
N LEU A 33 -4.90 -15.87 -1.16
CA LEU A 33 -6.22 -15.92 -0.52
C LEU A 33 -6.70 -14.56 0.01
N SER A 34 -5.82 -13.56 0.08
CA SER A 34 -6.12 -12.23 0.61
C SER A 34 -6.40 -11.20 -0.51
N SER A 35 -6.96 -11.64 -1.63
CA SER A 35 -7.49 -10.78 -2.70
C SER A 35 -8.80 -10.09 -2.26
N GLN A 36 -8.83 -9.53 -1.06
CA GLN A 36 -9.92 -8.64 -0.68
C GLN A 36 -9.69 -7.34 -1.44
N GLN A 37 -10.46 -7.16 -2.51
CA GLN A 37 -10.55 -5.87 -3.19
C GLN A 37 -10.86 -4.79 -2.15
N PRO A 38 -10.30 -3.58 -2.31
CA PRO A 38 -10.55 -2.51 -1.38
C PRO A 38 -12.06 -2.26 -1.43
N ARG A 39 -12.71 -2.30 -0.26
CA ARG A 39 -14.15 -2.07 -0.16
C ARG A 39 -14.40 -0.61 -0.47
N LEU A 40 -14.63 -0.32 -1.75
CA LEU A 40 -14.88 1.04 -2.20
C LEU A 40 -16.09 1.58 -1.45
N ARG A 41 -15.91 2.76 -0.90
CA ARG A 41 -16.95 3.49 -0.20
C ARG A 41 -18.09 3.83 -1.15
N LYS A 42 -19.31 3.75 -0.63
CA LYS A 42 -20.53 4.11 -1.37
C LYS A 42 -20.86 5.59 -1.20
N GLU A 43 -20.22 6.25 -0.25
CA GLU A 43 -20.36 7.68 -0.02
C GLU A 43 -19.91 8.46 -1.26
N PRO A 44 -20.63 9.54 -1.62
CA PRO A 44 -20.24 10.36 -2.75
C PRO A 44 -18.85 10.96 -2.53
N ILE A 45 -18.08 11.06 -3.62
CA ILE A 45 -16.78 11.71 -3.60
C ILE A 45 -17.01 13.22 -3.46
N PRO A 46 -16.39 13.90 -2.49
CA PRO A 46 -16.54 15.34 -2.35
C PRO A 46 -16.10 16.07 -3.63
N PRO A 47 -16.88 17.03 -4.17
CA PRO A 47 -16.56 17.69 -5.43
C PRO A 47 -15.19 18.39 -5.44
N ALA A 48 -14.78 18.98 -4.32
CA ALA A 48 -13.49 19.66 -4.19
C ALA A 48 -12.28 18.73 -4.43
N TRP A 49 -12.45 17.41 -4.25
CA TRP A 49 -11.35 16.47 -4.45
C TRP A 49 -10.97 16.32 -5.92
N TYR A 50 -11.92 16.49 -6.84
CA TYR A 50 -11.63 16.49 -8.27
C TYR A 50 -10.65 17.60 -8.63
N ASP A 51 -10.91 18.81 -8.12
CA ASP A 51 -10.06 19.98 -8.33
C ASP A 51 -8.70 19.85 -7.65
N ILE A 52 -8.65 19.30 -6.44
CA ILE A 52 -7.39 19.05 -5.72
C ILE A 52 -6.51 18.08 -6.51
N VAL A 53 -7.07 16.95 -6.94
CA VAL A 53 -6.32 15.92 -7.68
C VAL A 53 -5.85 16.46 -9.03
N ASP A 54 -6.69 17.22 -9.73
CA ASP A 54 -6.31 17.88 -10.99
C ASP A 54 -5.12 18.82 -10.78
N ARG A 55 -5.21 19.72 -9.81
CA ARG A 55 -4.17 20.72 -9.61
C ARG A 55 -2.87 20.18 -9.01
N ARG A 56 -2.93 19.15 -8.17
CA ARG A 56 -1.80 18.68 -7.35
C ARG A 56 -1.17 17.38 -7.82
N VAL A 57 -1.85 16.60 -8.66
CA VAL A 57 -1.37 15.30 -9.11
C VAL A 57 -1.31 15.27 -10.63
N PRO A 58 -0.25 15.83 -11.25
CA PRO A 58 -0.15 15.91 -12.70
C PRO A 58 -0.30 14.57 -13.43
N LEU A 59 0.16 13.49 -12.80
CA LEU A 59 0.03 12.12 -13.33
C LEU A 59 -1.42 11.65 -13.45
N ALA A 60 -2.39 12.30 -12.79
CA ALA A 60 -3.80 11.96 -12.88
C ALA A 60 -4.50 12.60 -14.10
N HIS A 61 -3.83 13.46 -14.88
CA HIS A 61 -4.40 14.07 -16.08
C HIS A 61 -4.48 13.09 -17.26
N ASP A 62 -3.55 12.15 -17.35
CA ASP A 62 -3.50 11.18 -18.45
C ASP A 62 -4.45 9.98 -18.21
N LEU A 63 -5.12 9.94 -17.06
CA LEU A 63 -6.08 8.89 -16.72
C LEU A 63 -7.39 9.08 -17.48
N THR A 64 -7.98 7.96 -17.88
CA THR A 64 -9.37 7.95 -18.36
C THR A 64 -10.33 8.41 -17.26
N ILE A 65 -11.57 8.79 -17.65
CA ILE A 65 -12.61 9.22 -16.70
C ILE A 65 -12.86 8.12 -15.64
N ASP A 66 -12.93 6.86 -16.06
CA ASP A 66 -13.19 5.72 -15.18
C ASP A 66 -12.01 5.47 -14.22
N GLU A 67 -10.77 5.59 -14.71
CA GLU A 67 -9.58 5.47 -13.88
C GLU A 67 -9.48 6.61 -12.87
N ARG A 68 -9.82 7.83 -13.26
CA ARG A 68 -9.85 8.98 -12.35
C ARG A 68 -10.91 8.80 -11.26
N GLU A 69 -12.10 8.31 -11.60
CA GLU A 69 -13.12 8.01 -10.60
C GLU A 69 -12.66 6.90 -9.65
N ARG A 70 -12.05 5.84 -10.18
CA ARG A 70 -11.48 4.76 -9.38
C ARG A 70 -10.36 5.26 -8.45
N LEU A 71 -9.47 6.13 -8.95
CA LEU A 71 -8.42 6.76 -8.15
C LEU A 71 -9.01 7.53 -6.97
N LEU A 72 -10.02 8.35 -7.21
CA LEU A 72 -10.69 9.13 -6.17
C LEU A 72 -11.40 8.23 -5.15
N ARG A 73 -12.02 7.13 -5.58
CA ARG A 73 -12.62 6.13 -4.66
C ARG A 73 -11.58 5.44 -3.80
N LEU A 74 -10.43 5.07 -4.38
CA LEU A 74 -9.30 4.51 -3.63
C LEU A 74 -8.73 5.52 -2.64
N ALA A 75 -8.56 6.78 -3.06
CA ALA A 75 -8.13 7.87 -2.19
C ALA A 75 -9.13 8.09 -1.03
N GLN A 76 -10.43 7.98 -1.28
CA GLN A 76 -11.47 8.10 -0.25
C GLN A 76 -11.36 7.00 0.80
N VAL A 77 -11.10 5.76 0.37
CA VAL A 77 -10.81 4.65 1.28
C VAL A 77 -9.53 4.92 2.07
N PHE A 78 -8.45 5.34 1.41
CA PHE A 78 -7.18 5.64 2.05
C PHE A 78 -7.31 6.75 3.11
N VAL A 79 -7.94 7.88 2.77
CA VAL A 79 -8.12 9.02 3.68
C VAL A 79 -8.92 8.61 4.92
N ALA A 80 -9.87 7.70 4.76
CA ALA A 80 -10.73 7.28 5.86
C ALA A 80 -10.14 6.17 6.73
N GLU A 81 -9.31 5.30 6.16
CA GLU A 81 -8.68 4.20 6.89
C GLU A 81 -7.37 4.60 7.56
N LYS A 82 -6.65 5.57 7.01
CA LYS A 82 -5.31 5.96 7.49
C LYS A 82 -5.39 7.19 8.37
N HIS A 83 -4.57 7.20 9.42
CA HIS A 83 -4.35 8.39 10.22
C HIS A 83 -3.30 9.28 9.56
N PHE A 84 -3.51 10.60 9.64
CA PHE A 84 -2.53 11.58 9.16
C PHE A 84 -2.11 12.42 10.34
N GLU A 85 -0.80 12.49 10.55
CA GLU A 85 -0.22 13.20 11.68
C GLU A 85 0.75 14.26 11.14
N GLY A 86 0.49 15.50 11.51
CA GLY A 86 1.37 16.62 11.20
C GLY A 86 2.43 16.74 12.29
N CYS A 87 3.69 16.63 11.88
CA CYS A 87 4.82 16.74 12.78
C CYS A 87 5.44 18.14 12.71
N ALA A 88 6.22 18.52 13.72
CA ALA A 88 6.86 19.84 13.82
C ALA A 88 5.86 21.02 13.72
N GLY A 89 4.66 20.87 14.30
CA GLY A 89 3.66 21.94 14.39
C GLY A 89 2.85 22.19 13.12
N ILE A 90 3.03 21.39 12.06
CA ILE A 90 2.22 21.52 10.84
C ILE A 90 0.79 21.03 11.09
N ILE A 91 -0.19 21.81 10.64
CA ILE A 91 -1.60 21.42 10.64
C ILE A 91 -1.90 20.70 9.33
N VAL A 92 -2.39 19.46 9.42
CA VAL A 92 -2.71 18.66 8.23
C VAL A 92 -4.03 19.11 7.62
N ALA A 93 -3.94 19.84 6.52
CA ALA A 93 -5.10 20.25 5.73
C ALA A 93 -5.69 19.07 4.92
N GLU A 94 -6.98 19.16 4.58
CA GLU A 94 -7.66 18.16 3.75
C GLU A 94 -6.97 18.00 2.39
N GLU A 95 -6.60 19.10 1.74
CA GLU A 95 -5.88 19.09 0.47
C GLU A 95 -4.60 18.24 0.52
N MET A 96 -3.86 18.28 1.63
CA MET A 96 -2.66 17.46 1.83
C MET A 96 -3.02 15.98 1.88
N LYS A 97 -4.06 15.62 2.65
CA LYS A 97 -4.50 14.22 2.79
C LYS A 97 -4.94 13.66 1.44
N VAL A 98 -5.75 14.42 0.70
CA VAL A 98 -6.26 14.02 -0.63
C VAL A 98 -5.12 13.87 -1.63
N THR A 99 -4.18 14.83 -1.66
CA THR A 99 -3.02 14.78 -2.55
C THR A 99 -2.15 13.54 -2.26
N ILE A 100 -1.82 13.31 -0.99
CA ILE A 100 -1.01 12.15 -0.58
C ILE A 100 -1.73 10.84 -0.92
N ALA A 101 -3.02 10.76 -0.61
CA ALA A 101 -3.84 9.59 -0.89
C ALA A 101 -3.91 9.31 -2.39
N ALA A 102 -4.14 10.32 -3.22
CA ALA A 102 -4.18 10.18 -4.67
C ALA A 102 -2.84 9.68 -5.22
N VAL A 103 -1.71 10.29 -4.84
CA VAL A 103 -0.39 9.84 -5.29
C VAL A 103 -0.11 8.39 -4.85
N ALA A 104 -0.41 8.04 -3.61
CA ALA A 104 -0.24 6.67 -3.12
C ALA A 104 -1.15 5.67 -3.86
N CYS A 105 -2.38 6.05 -4.16
CA CYS A 105 -3.36 5.20 -4.83
C CYS A 105 -3.15 5.08 -6.35
N LEU A 106 -2.33 5.93 -6.98
CA LEU A 106 -1.92 5.74 -8.38
C LEU A 106 -1.28 4.36 -8.57
N LEU A 107 -0.46 3.93 -7.62
CA LEU A 107 0.20 2.62 -7.66
C LEU A 107 -0.76 1.44 -7.49
N LEU A 108 -2.00 1.69 -7.05
CA LEU A 108 -3.02 0.68 -6.78
C LEU A 108 -4.12 0.63 -7.85
N LEU A 109 -4.10 1.52 -8.86
CA LEU A 109 -5.16 1.67 -9.86
C LEU A 109 -5.54 0.33 -10.51
N HIS A 110 -4.56 -0.45 -10.96
CA HIS A 110 -4.78 -1.74 -11.63
C HIS A 110 -4.35 -2.94 -10.77
N LEU A 111 -4.09 -2.74 -9.48
CA LEU A 111 -3.78 -3.82 -8.56
C LEU A 111 -5.03 -4.32 -7.84
N GLU A 112 -5.08 -5.62 -7.62
CA GLU A 112 -6.08 -6.25 -6.77
C GLU A 112 -5.55 -6.40 -5.35
N GLY A 113 -6.32 -5.93 -4.36
CA GLY A 113 -5.99 -6.09 -2.95
C GLY A 113 -6.31 -4.87 -2.09
N PRO A 114 -6.12 -4.99 -0.77
CA PRO A 114 -6.47 -3.94 0.18
C PRO A 114 -5.55 -2.71 0.04
N CYS A 115 -6.08 -1.55 0.42
CA CYS A 115 -5.35 -0.29 0.39
C CYS A 115 -4.29 -0.23 1.51
N TYR A 116 -3.03 -0.53 1.17
CA TYR A 116 -1.88 -0.51 2.07
C TYR A 116 -2.19 -1.13 3.46
N PRO A 117 -2.44 -2.44 3.57
CA PRO A 117 -3.04 -3.06 4.77
C PRO A 117 -2.17 -2.94 6.03
N THR A 118 -0.85 -2.84 5.88
CA THR A 118 0.10 -2.70 6.99
C THR A 118 0.34 -1.24 7.40
N LEU A 119 -0.03 -0.28 6.54
CA LEU A 119 0.10 1.15 6.82
C LEU A 119 -1.05 1.60 7.71
N ARG A 120 -0.70 2.25 8.83
CA ARG A 120 -1.67 2.81 9.79
C ARG A 120 -1.65 4.34 9.81
N THR A 121 -0.46 4.93 9.81
CA THR A 121 -0.28 6.37 9.96
C THR A 121 0.66 6.92 8.89
N VAL A 122 0.28 8.05 8.31
CA VAL A 122 1.11 8.88 7.42
C VAL A 122 1.61 10.07 8.23
N LEU A 123 2.92 10.16 8.42
CA LEU A 123 3.58 11.28 9.09
C LEU A 123 3.95 12.35 8.05
N ILE A 124 3.55 13.59 8.31
CA ILE A 124 3.79 14.73 7.41
C ILE A 124 4.73 15.72 8.09
N TYR A 125 5.83 16.03 7.40
CA TYR A 125 6.83 16.99 7.86
C TYR A 125 6.89 18.20 6.92
N PRO A 126 7.16 19.41 7.45
CA PRO A 126 7.28 20.63 6.66
C PRO A 126 8.60 20.70 5.86
N SER A 127 9.65 20.02 6.32
CA SER A 127 10.95 19.96 5.65
C SER A 127 11.36 18.52 5.32
N PRO A 128 12.06 18.30 4.19
CA PRO A 128 12.61 17.00 3.84
C PRO A 128 13.80 16.60 4.72
N THR A 129 14.44 17.58 5.36
CA THR A 129 15.63 17.39 6.21
C THR A 129 15.33 17.84 7.63
N PHE A 130 15.57 16.93 8.58
CA PHE A 130 15.64 17.22 9.99
C PHE A 130 17.01 17.83 10.25
N THR A 131 17.10 19.16 10.30
CA THR A 131 18.31 19.87 10.72
C THR A 131 18.00 20.53 12.05
#